data_AF-A0A2I0B1R4-F1
#
_entry.id   AF-A0A2I0B1R4-F1
#
_cell.length_a   1.000
_cell.length_b   1.000
_cell.length_c   1.000
_cell.angle_alpha   90.00
_cell.angle_beta   90.00
_cell.angle_gamma   90.00
#
_symmetry.space_group_name_H-M   'P 1'
#
loop_
_entity.id
_entity.type
_entity.pdbx_description
1 polymer ?
#
loop_
_entity_poly.entity_id
_entity_poly.type
_entity_poly.pdbx_seq_one_letter_code
_entity_poly.pdbx_strand_id
1 'polypeptide(L)'
;MLAVPSSSLPPFLPHPTSSDSAASSPLLLLVPPLIPRRLLRRRRLVLAGLTSSSIYFFLHLGSPSASAARGLFQMPPARLSNRYFLVRAGESVYEGQGVINTNPVAKTSVDSGLSSKGARQTAHTALELQRMGACSGSCWIWPSITQRSYQAAEIIASVNGVDRSRVVPEYSFLDARGLGVLEGRDLGAFAEVYASDSISPNIKPPPTSDGTPNESVFDVYVRVTQLMSILETQYSGETIVIVSPDSDNLSILQAGLLGVDLRRHWDLSFGPGEVRFVDPQSIPTYKMPASAVYKCKNPPSCT
;
A
#
# COMPACT_ATOMS: atom_id res chain seq x y z
N MET A 1 -56.61 -2.70 -37.27
CA MET A 1 -55.82 -1.97 -38.29
C MET A 1 -54.86 -1.07 -37.53
N LEU A 2 -53.60 -1.49 -37.34
CA LEU A 2 -52.41 -1.14 -38.16
C LEU A 2 -52.17 0.39 -38.15
N ALA A 3 -51.01 0.96 -37.82
CA ALA A 3 -49.64 0.44 -37.78
C ALA A 3 -48.71 1.35 -36.93
N VAL A 4 -47.55 0.80 -36.58
CA VAL A 4 -46.35 1.40 -35.97
C VAL A 4 -45.51 2.15 -37.02
N PRO A 5 -44.70 3.15 -36.63
CA PRO A 5 -43.37 3.36 -37.24
C PRO A 5 -42.29 3.39 -36.14
N SER A 6 -41.33 2.46 -36.08
CA SER A 6 -40.16 2.19 -36.94
C SER A 6 -39.04 3.25 -36.83
N SER A 7 -37.94 2.77 -36.27
CA SER A 7 -36.64 3.37 -35.92
C SER A 7 -35.81 3.93 -37.08
N SER A 8 -35.02 4.97 -36.80
CA SER A 8 -33.90 5.42 -37.64
C SER A 8 -32.57 5.37 -36.85
N LEU A 9 -31.62 4.57 -37.36
CA LEU A 9 -30.21 4.54 -36.98
C LEU A 9 -29.41 5.51 -37.87
N PRO A 10 -28.31 6.12 -37.39
CA PRO A 10 -27.39 6.89 -38.23
C PRO A 10 -26.32 6.00 -38.90
N PRO A 11 -25.67 6.49 -39.98
CA PRO A 11 -24.95 5.66 -40.95
C PRO A 11 -23.49 5.34 -40.58
N PHE A 12 -23.06 4.16 -41.06
CA PHE A 12 -21.69 3.68 -41.09
C PHE A 12 -20.81 4.52 -42.02
N LEU A 13 -19.58 4.84 -41.56
CA LEU A 13 -18.50 5.38 -42.38
C LEU A 13 -17.55 4.26 -42.87
N PRO A 14 -16.95 4.40 -44.06
CA PRO A 14 -16.25 3.31 -44.74
C PRO A 14 -14.76 3.18 -44.35
N HIS A 15 -14.28 1.93 -44.41
CA HIS A 15 -12.86 1.56 -44.45
C HIS A 15 -12.19 1.98 -45.77
N PRO A 16 -10.93 2.43 -45.76
CA PRO A 16 -10.08 2.40 -46.94
C PRO A 16 -9.18 1.15 -46.97
N THR A 17 -9.18 0.50 -48.13
CA THR A 17 -8.29 -0.59 -48.55
C THR A 17 -6.93 -0.09 -49.04
N SER A 18 -5.96 -0.99 -48.92
CA SER A 18 -4.54 -0.97 -49.27
C SER A 18 -4.15 -0.50 -50.68
N SER A 19 -2.94 0.07 -50.80
CA SER A 19 -2.06 -0.12 -51.95
C SER A 19 -0.59 -0.22 -51.52
N ASP A 20 0.09 -1.20 -52.13
CA ASP A 20 1.48 -1.60 -51.96
C ASP A 20 2.50 -0.52 -52.35
N SER A 21 3.64 -0.53 -51.68
CA SER A 21 4.95 -0.35 -52.33
C SER A 21 6.07 -0.88 -51.45
N ALA A 22 6.67 -1.98 -51.91
CA ALA A 22 7.87 -2.59 -51.37
C ALA A 22 9.10 -1.69 -51.60
N ALA A 23 9.92 -1.52 -50.58
CA ALA A 23 11.31 -1.07 -50.73
C ALA A 23 12.19 -1.83 -49.73
N SER A 24 13.14 -2.55 -50.33
CA SER A 24 14.06 -3.52 -49.76
C SER A 24 15.03 -2.94 -48.74
N SER A 25 15.16 -3.60 -47.59
CA SER A 25 16.23 -3.37 -46.60
C SER A 25 17.49 -4.16 -46.98
N PRO A 26 18.69 -3.55 -47.06
CA PRO A 26 19.93 -4.30 -47.06
C PRO A 26 20.42 -4.52 -45.61
N LEU A 27 20.60 -5.79 -45.26
CA LEU A 27 21.35 -6.25 -44.09
C LEU A 27 22.81 -5.78 -44.20
N LEU A 28 23.21 -4.84 -43.34
CA LEU A 28 24.62 -4.51 -43.12
C LEU A 28 25.07 -5.08 -41.78
N LEU A 29 25.89 -6.13 -41.88
CA LEU A 29 26.71 -6.72 -40.84
C LEU A 29 27.63 -5.65 -40.22
N LEU A 30 27.46 -5.34 -38.93
CA LEU A 30 28.44 -4.57 -38.19
C LEU A 30 29.58 -5.48 -37.72
N VAL A 31 30.74 -5.28 -38.35
CA VAL A 31 32.04 -5.83 -37.98
C VAL A 31 32.58 -5.08 -36.75
N PRO A 32 33.12 -5.75 -35.72
CA PRO A 32 33.71 -5.07 -34.56
C PRO A 32 35.06 -4.41 -34.91
N PRO A 33 35.38 -3.22 -34.36
CA PRO A 33 36.63 -2.55 -34.66
C PRO A 33 37.84 -3.23 -34.00
N LEU A 34 38.86 -3.47 -34.82
CA LEU A 34 40.20 -3.93 -34.44
C LEU A 34 40.94 -2.83 -33.68
N ILE A 35 41.23 -3.06 -32.39
CA ILE A 35 42.11 -2.21 -31.60
C ILE A 35 43.57 -2.64 -31.85
N PRO A 36 44.49 -1.71 -32.21
CA PRO A 36 45.87 -2.06 -32.50
C PRO A 36 46.68 -2.41 -31.23
N ARG A 37 47.32 -3.58 -31.29
CA ARG A 37 48.31 -4.08 -30.33
C ARG A 37 49.55 -3.18 -30.34
N ARG A 38 49.85 -2.51 -29.22
CA ARG A 38 51.22 -2.11 -28.89
C ARG A 38 51.75 -2.99 -27.75
N LEU A 39 52.76 -3.77 -28.11
CA LEU A 39 53.48 -4.68 -27.23
C LEU A 39 54.52 -3.92 -26.38
N LEU A 40 54.59 -4.32 -25.12
CA LEU A 40 55.78 -4.46 -24.26
C LEU A 40 56.54 -3.19 -23.86
N ARG A 41 56.61 -2.96 -22.52
CA ARG A 41 57.84 -3.13 -21.71
C ARG A 41 57.86 -2.17 -20.50
N ARG A 42 57.30 -2.58 -19.36
CA ARG A 42 57.85 -2.19 -18.05
C ARG A 42 57.63 -3.30 -17.04
N ARG A 43 58.64 -4.16 -16.96
CA ARG A 43 58.86 -5.16 -15.92
C ARG A 43 59.33 -4.45 -14.64
N ARG A 44 58.99 -5.06 -13.50
CA ARG A 44 59.56 -4.91 -12.14
C ARG A 44 59.00 -3.78 -11.28
N LEU A 45 58.06 -4.14 -10.39
CA LEU A 45 58.23 -4.13 -8.93
C LEU A 45 56.86 -4.35 -8.27
N VAL A 46 56.42 -5.60 -8.13
CA VAL A 46 55.39 -5.98 -7.15
C VAL A 46 55.78 -7.35 -6.60
N LEU A 47 56.63 -7.33 -5.57
CA LEU A 47 56.95 -8.47 -4.71
C LEU A 47 57.59 -7.95 -3.43
N ALA A 48 56.75 -7.33 -2.59
CA ALA A 48 57.01 -7.10 -1.17
C ALA A 48 55.68 -6.62 -0.54
N GLY A 49 55.11 -7.41 0.36
CA GLY A 49 53.87 -7.05 1.06
C GLY A 49 52.92 -8.20 1.37
N LEU A 50 53.38 -9.45 1.39
CA LEU A 50 52.67 -10.52 2.09
C LEU A 50 53.30 -10.66 3.47
N THR A 51 52.67 -10.08 4.48
CA THR A 51 52.60 -10.54 5.88
C THR A 51 52.03 -9.41 6.74
N SER A 52 51.01 -9.73 7.54
CA SER A 52 50.35 -8.87 8.55
C SER A 52 49.06 -8.16 8.13
N SER A 53 48.00 -8.92 7.85
CA SER A 53 46.61 -8.56 8.23
C SER A 53 45.68 -9.75 8.00
N SER A 54 45.80 -10.77 8.84
CA SER A 54 44.88 -11.94 8.79
C SER A 54 44.27 -12.29 10.15
N ILE A 55 44.36 -11.40 11.16
CA ILE A 55 43.84 -11.70 12.51
C ILE A 55 42.70 -10.74 12.95
N TYR A 56 42.43 -9.65 12.23
CA TYR A 56 41.34 -8.72 12.61
C TYR A 56 40.02 -8.90 11.84
N PHE A 57 39.92 -9.87 10.92
CA PHE A 57 38.70 -10.06 10.11
C PHE A 57 37.70 -11.08 10.70
N PHE A 58 38.01 -11.70 11.85
CA PHE A 58 37.19 -12.77 12.43
C PHE A 58 36.35 -12.37 13.67
N LEU A 59 36.29 -11.09 14.05
CA LEU A 59 35.53 -10.63 15.23
C LEU A 59 34.34 -9.72 14.92
N HIS A 60 33.94 -9.54 13.66
CA HIS A 60 32.76 -8.74 13.29
C HIS A 60 31.77 -9.42 12.34
N LEU A 61 31.86 -10.74 12.15
CA LEU A 61 30.69 -11.49 11.72
C LEU A 61 29.78 -11.68 12.93
N GLY A 62 29.03 -10.63 13.28
CA GLY A 62 27.74 -10.84 13.91
C GLY A 62 26.99 -11.79 13.01
N SER A 63 26.79 -13.04 13.46
CA SER A 63 25.96 -14.00 12.76
C SER A 63 24.68 -13.26 12.36
N PRO A 64 24.29 -13.21 11.08
CA PRO A 64 22.98 -12.71 10.74
C PRO A 64 22.02 -13.54 11.60
N SER A 65 21.28 -12.89 12.51
CA SER A 65 20.24 -13.57 13.26
C SER A 65 19.44 -14.33 12.22
N ALA A 66 19.45 -15.66 12.35
CA ALA A 66 18.71 -16.52 11.44
C ALA A 66 17.32 -15.89 11.28
N SER A 67 16.94 -15.57 10.04
CA SER A 67 15.61 -15.05 9.74
C SER A 67 14.64 -16.12 10.23
N ALA A 68 14.14 -15.95 11.45
CA ALA A 68 13.14 -16.83 12.01
C ALA A 68 12.00 -16.78 11.00
N ALA A 69 11.59 -17.94 10.48
CA ALA A 69 10.48 -18.02 9.55
C ALA A 69 9.32 -17.21 10.14
N ARG A 70 9.07 -16.03 9.54
CA ARG A 70 8.02 -15.13 10.01
C ARG A 70 6.73 -15.85 9.69
N GLY A 71 6.11 -16.43 10.70
CA GLY A 71 4.78 -17.02 10.58
C GLY A 71 3.78 -15.96 10.10
N LEU A 72 2.55 -16.38 9.82
CA LEU A 72 1.46 -15.47 9.50
C LEU A 72 1.40 -14.34 10.53
N PHE A 73 1.37 -13.09 10.07
CA PHE A 73 1.28 -11.93 10.97
C PHE A 73 -0.04 -12.00 11.74
N GLN A 74 0.04 -11.86 13.06
CA GLN A 74 -1.10 -11.91 13.97
C GLN A 74 -1.26 -10.57 14.67
N MET A 75 -2.51 -10.15 14.83
CA MET A 75 -2.90 -8.93 15.52
C MET A 75 -3.42 -9.26 16.94
N PRO A 76 -3.08 -8.46 17.96
CA PRO A 76 -1.98 -7.50 17.97
C PRO A 76 -0.62 -8.23 17.85
N PRO A 77 0.37 -7.66 17.15
CA PRO A 77 1.64 -8.32 16.92
C PRO A 77 2.53 -8.31 18.18
N ALA A 78 3.34 -9.36 18.36
CA ALA A 78 4.33 -9.38 19.44
C ALA A 78 5.41 -8.29 19.30
N ARG A 79 5.72 -7.92 18.05
CA ARG A 79 6.63 -6.83 17.68
C ARG A 79 6.40 -6.44 16.23
N LEU A 80 6.78 -5.21 15.89
CA LEU A 80 6.94 -4.78 14.50
C LEU A 80 8.42 -4.77 14.16
N SER A 81 8.79 -5.28 12.99
CA SER A 81 10.16 -5.25 12.48
C SER A 81 10.47 -3.98 11.69
N ASN A 82 9.44 -3.26 11.26
CA ASN A 82 9.54 -1.99 10.56
C ASN A 82 8.92 -0.85 11.39
N ARG A 83 9.24 0.39 11.02
CA ARG A 83 8.62 1.61 11.56
C ARG A 83 7.48 2.02 10.64
N TYR A 84 6.31 2.32 11.21
CA TYR A 84 5.13 2.66 10.42
C TYR A 84 4.64 4.08 10.69
N PHE A 85 4.33 4.79 9.62
CA PHE A 85 3.60 6.04 9.64
C PHE A 85 2.29 5.85 8.87
N LEU A 86 1.18 6.16 9.51
CA LEU A 86 -0.17 6.05 8.96
C LEU A 86 -0.60 7.43 8.48
N VAL A 87 -1.00 7.54 7.22
CA VAL A 87 -1.38 8.81 6.59
C VAL A 87 -2.74 8.65 5.95
N ARG A 88 -3.70 9.48 6.36
CA ARG A 88 -4.95 9.66 5.60
C ARG A 88 -4.69 10.68 4.51
N ALA A 89 -5.04 10.35 3.26
CA ALA A 89 -4.98 11.29 2.16
C ALA A 89 -5.77 12.58 2.48
N GLY A 90 -5.39 13.68 1.84
CA GLY A 90 -6.19 14.90 1.89
C GLY A 90 -7.61 14.69 1.34
N GLU A 91 -8.48 15.66 1.63
CA GLU A 91 -9.87 15.70 1.15
C GLU A 91 -9.91 15.52 -0.38
N SER A 92 -10.81 14.66 -0.88
CA SER A 92 -11.06 14.54 -2.31
C SER A 92 -12.08 15.53 -2.82
N VAL A 93 -12.25 15.63 -4.15
CA VAL A 93 -13.34 16.44 -4.72
C VAL A 93 -14.70 15.92 -4.27
N TYR A 94 -14.96 14.60 -4.33
CA TYR A 94 -16.20 14.00 -3.79
C TYR A 94 -16.41 14.28 -2.30
N GLU A 95 -15.36 14.14 -1.48
CA GLU A 95 -15.47 14.40 -0.04
C GLU A 95 -15.76 15.89 0.22
N GLY A 96 -15.12 16.80 -0.52
CA GLY A 96 -15.39 18.24 -0.44
C GLY A 96 -16.80 18.63 -0.90
N GLN A 97 -17.44 17.79 -1.72
CA GLN A 97 -18.84 17.93 -2.13
C GLN A 97 -19.83 17.28 -1.13
N GLY A 98 -19.32 16.63 -0.08
CA GLY A 98 -20.17 15.94 0.88
C GLY A 98 -20.69 14.60 0.38
N VAL A 99 -20.05 13.97 -0.60
CA VAL A 99 -20.52 12.71 -1.21
C VAL A 99 -19.64 11.53 -0.81
N ILE A 100 -20.27 10.42 -0.41
CA ILE A 100 -19.62 9.13 -0.21
C ILE A 100 -19.25 8.53 -1.56
N ASN A 101 -17.97 8.20 -1.72
CA ASN A 101 -17.45 7.50 -2.89
C ASN A 101 -16.48 6.40 -2.45
N THR A 102 -16.97 5.17 -2.54
CA THR A 102 -16.29 3.94 -2.13
C THR A 102 -16.32 2.89 -3.24
N ASN A 103 -16.95 3.18 -4.38
CA ASN A 103 -17.01 2.29 -5.52
C ASN A 103 -15.62 2.16 -6.19
N PRO A 104 -15.05 0.94 -6.27
CA PRO A 104 -13.74 0.72 -6.88
C PRO A 104 -13.67 1.13 -8.36
N VAL A 105 -14.79 1.20 -9.08
CA VAL A 105 -14.83 1.66 -10.49
C VAL A 105 -14.47 3.13 -10.60
N ALA A 106 -14.87 3.96 -9.64
CA ALA A 106 -14.63 5.40 -9.65
C ALA A 106 -13.28 5.77 -9.02
N LYS A 107 -12.54 4.82 -8.43
CA LYS A 107 -11.39 5.14 -7.55
C LYS A 107 -10.23 5.87 -8.24
N THR A 108 -10.08 5.71 -9.54
CA THR A 108 -9.07 6.40 -10.37
C THR A 108 -9.64 7.59 -11.17
N SER A 109 -10.92 7.92 -10.97
CA SER A 109 -11.51 9.10 -11.61
C SER A 109 -10.89 10.39 -11.08
N VAL A 110 -10.99 11.46 -11.87
CA VAL A 110 -10.45 12.78 -11.51
C VAL A 110 -11.09 13.30 -10.21
N ASP A 111 -12.39 13.10 -10.03
CA ASP A 111 -13.12 13.56 -8.84
C ASP A 111 -12.81 12.73 -7.57
N SER A 112 -12.24 11.52 -7.73
CA SER A 112 -11.62 10.76 -6.63
C SER A 112 -10.26 11.31 -6.21
N GLY A 113 -9.71 12.28 -6.96
CA GLY A 113 -8.45 12.97 -6.67
C GLY A 113 -8.57 13.99 -5.54
N LEU A 114 -7.42 14.51 -5.10
CA LEU A 114 -7.34 15.55 -4.08
C LEU A 114 -8.07 16.83 -4.55
N SER A 115 -8.87 17.42 -3.66
CA SER A 115 -9.34 18.79 -3.82
C SER A 115 -8.18 19.78 -3.65
N SER A 116 -8.38 21.05 -4.00
CA SER A 116 -7.36 22.08 -3.73
C SER A 116 -7.05 22.22 -2.22
N LYS A 117 -8.04 21.95 -1.36
CA LYS A 117 -7.84 21.86 0.09
C LYS A 117 -7.08 20.60 0.46
N GLY A 118 -7.44 19.45 -0.13
CA GLY A 118 -6.73 18.17 0.04
C GLY A 118 -5.24 18.26 -0.33
N ALA A 119 -4.90 18.92 -1.43
CA ALA A 119 -3.50 19.12 -1.83
C ALA A 119 -2.70 19.91 -0.78
N ARG A 120 -3.30 20.96 -0.20
CA ARG A 120 -2.67 21.73 0.89
C ARG A 120 -2.53 20.92 2.18
N GLN A 121 -3.55 20.13 2.53
CA GLN A 121 -3.50 19.20 3.66
C GLN A 121 -2.33 18.22 3.49
N THR A 122 -2.24 17.56 2.34
CA THR A 122 -1.13 16.65 2.01
C THR A 122 0.24 17.33 2.07
N ALA A 123 0.37 18.56 1.55
CA ALA A 123 1.64 19.29 1.64
C ALA A 123 2.06 19.52 3.10
N HIS A 124 1.10 19.84 3.98
CA HIS A 124 1.36 19.92 5.42
C HIS A 124 1.77 18.56 6.00
N THR A 125 1.06 17.48 5.66
CA THR A 125 1.40 16.11 6.06
C THR A 125 2.83 15.72 5.66
N ALA A 126 3.24 16.09 4.45
CA ALA A 126 4.57 15.78 3.92
C ALA A 126 5.69 16.46 4.72
N LEU A 127 5.47 17.72 5.13
CA LEU A 127 6.37 18.45 6.03
C LEU A 127 6.38 17.86 7.45
N GLU A 128 5.22 17.39 7.93
CA GLU A 128 5.14 16.77 9.25
C GLU A 128 5.89 15.43 9.29
N LEU A 129 5.74 14.59 8.27
CA LEU A 129 6.56 13.37 8.09
C LEU A 129 8.06 13.67 8.10
N GLN A 130 8.47 14.78 7.46
CA GLN A 130 9.86 15.22 7.45
C GLN A 130 10.33 15.59 8.86
N ARG A 131 9.52 16.34 9.63
CA ARG A 131 9.82 16.72 11.02
C ARG A 131 9.90 15.50 11.95
N MET A 132 9.04 14.52 11.75
CA MET A 132 9.06 13.25 12.49
C MET A 132 10.23 12.33 12.10
N GLY A 133 11.02 12.71 11.08
CA GLY A 133 12.13 11.92 10.57
C GLY A 133 11.70 10.60 9.93
N ALA A 134 10.50 10.57 9.32
CA ALA A 134 9.98 9.36 8.67
C ALA A 134 10.87 8.93 7.49
N CYS A 135 11.42 9.89 6.74
CA CYS A 135 12.19 9.64 5.53
C CYS A 135 13.60 10.25 5.56
N SER A 136 14.19 10.48 6.76
CA SER A 136 15.53 11.09 6.91
C SER A 136 16.70 10.28 6.35
N GLY A 137 16.47 9.06 5.85
CA GLY A 137 17.44 8.27 5.10
C GLY A 137 16.78 7.63 3.88
N SER A 138 15.94 6.63 4.12
CA SER A 138 15.03 6.08 3.13
C SER A 138 13.74 5.63 3.77
N CYS A 139 12.65 5.70 3.02
CA CYS A 139 11.36 5.14 3.41
C CYS A 139 10.69 4.53 2.18
N TRP A 140 9.74 3.64 2.41
CA TRP A 140 8.82 3.11 1.40
C TRP A 140 7.47 3.76 1.59
N ILE A 141 6.85 4.23 0.51
CA ILE A 141 5.51 4.83 0.55
C ILE A 141 4.56 3.84 -0.12
N TRP A 142 3.57 3.38 0.62
CA TRP A 142 2.57 2.40 0.18
C TRP A 142 1.20 3.07 0.11
N PRO A 143 0.87 3.75 -1.01
CA PRO A 143 -0.46 4.31 -1.21
C PRO A 143 -1.44 3.27 -1.75
N SER A 144 -2.71 3.39 -1.38
CA SER A 144 -3.80 2.89 -2.22
C SER A 144 -3.71 3.48 -3.63
N ILE A 145 -4.14 2.74 -4.65
CA ILE A 145 -4.29 3.25 -6.02
C ILE A 145 -5.47 4.20 -6.22
N THR A 146 -6.25 4.48 -5.18
CA THR A 146 -7.22 5.59 -5.20
C THR A 146 -6.51 6.88 -5.57
N GLN A 147 -7.12 7.67 -6.45
CA GLN A 147 -6.48 8.84 -7.07
C GLN A 147 -5.91 9.81 -6.02
N ARG A 148 -6.67 10.11 -4.96
CA ARG A 148 -6.22 10.96 -3.85
C ARG A 148 -5.01 10.42 -3.09
N SER A 149 -4.96 9.11 -2.85
CA SER A 149 -3.87 8.48 -2.08
C SER A 149 -2.60 8.44 -2.91
N TYR A 150 -2.72 8.13 -4.19
CA TYR A 150 -1.58 8.12 -5.10
C TYR A 150 -1.02 9.53 -5.32
N GLN A 151 -1.88 10.54 -5.56
CA GLN A 151 -1.46 11.96 -5.61
C GLN A 151 -0.83 12.41 -4.29
N ALA A 152 -1.37 11.96 -3.15
CA ALA A 152 -0.81 12.26 -1.85
C ALA A 152 0.61 11.68 -1.69
N ALA A 153 0.81 10.43 -2.12
CA ALA A 153 2.13 9.81 -2.13
C ALA A 153 3.13 10.52 -3.05
N GLU A 154 2.71 11.01 -4.22
CA GLU A 154 3.59 11.79 -5.10
C GLU A 154 4.05 13.10 -4.44
N ILE A 155 3.14 13.81 -3.76
CA ILE A 155 3.48 15.02 -3.00
C ILE A 155 4.42 14.69 -1.85
N ILE A 156 4.09 13.66 -1.04
CA ILE A 156 4.93 13.22 0.09
C ILE A 156 6.33 12.84 -0.39
N ALA A 157 6.42 12.06 -1.47
CA ALA A 157 7.68 11.63 -2.05
C ALA A 157 8.51 12.82 -2.54
N SER A 158 7.90 13.75 -3.26
CA SER A 158 8.58 14.94 -3.78
C SER A 158 9.13 15.83 -2.66
N VAL A 159 8.37 16.04 -1.58
CA VAL A 159 8.80 16.90 -0.46
C VAL A 159 9.90 16.23 0.37
N ASN A 160 9.85 14.90 0.52
CA ASN A 160 10.80 14.15 1.33
C ASN A 160 11.99 13.59 0.53
N GLY A 161 12.12 13.91 -0.75
CA GLY A 161 13.22 13.44 -1.60
C GLY A 161 13.22 11.92 -1.82
N VAL A 162 12.03 11.29 -1.83
CA VAL A 162 11.88 9.85 -2.04
C VAL A 162 11.72 9.56 -3.52
N ASP A 163 12.55 8.66 -4.05
CA ASP A 163 12.45 8.22 -5.44
C ASP A 163 11.13 7.52 -5.73
N ARG A 164 10.61 7.68 -6.96
CA ARG A 164 9.39 7.00 -7.42
C ARG A 164 9.48 5.47 -7.34
N SER A 165 10.68 4.90 -7.40
CA SER A 165 10.90 3.45 -7.24
C SER A 165 10.57 2.93 -5.84
N ARG A 166 10.43 3.82 -4.85
CA ARG A 166 10.03 3.52 -3.47
C ARG A 166 8.58 3.86 -3.16
N VAL A 167 7.82 4.29 -4.17
CA VAL A 167 6.36 4.40 -4.09
C VAL A 167 5.78 3.10 -4.65
N VAL A 168 5.15 2.30 -3.80
CA VAL A 168 4.63 0.97 -4.13
C VAL A 168 3.10 1.02 -4.07
N PRO A 169 2.41 1.19 -5.21
CA PRO A 169 0.96 1.25 -5.22
C PRO A 169 0.35 -0.09 -4.77
N GLU A 170 -0.58 0.01 -3.83
CA GLU A 170 -1.36 -1.11 -3.31
C GLU A 170 -2.77 -1.07 -3.92
N TYR A 171 -3.19 -2.19 -4.51
CA TYR A 171 -4.33 -2.25 -5.42
C TYR A 171 -5.66 -2.64 -4.76
N SER A 172 -5.62 -3.28 -3.60
CA SER A 172 -6.76 -4.01 -3.03
C SER A 172 -6.91 -3.86 -1.52
N PHE A 173 -5.85 -4.04 -0.74
CA PHE A 173 -5.89 -4.05 0.72
C PHE A 173 -6.08 -2.67 1.37
N LEU A 174 -5.86 -1.58 0.63
CA LEU A 174 -6.02 -0.18 1.05
C LEU A 174 -7.13 0.55 0.28
N ASP A 175 -7.97 -0.16 -0.47
CA ASP A 175 -9.18 0.47 -1.01
C ASP A 175 -10.06 1.01 0.12
N ALA A 176 -10.80 2.09 -0.15
CA ALA A 176 -11.74 2.64 0.83
C ALA A 176 -12.77 1.57 1.22
N ARG A 177 -13.23 1.60 2.48
CA ARG A 177 -14.25 0.64 2.93
C ARG A 177 -15.50 0.76 2.06
N GLY A 178 -15.89 -0.33 1.40
CA GLY A 178 -17.11 -0.34 0.61
C GLY A 178 -18.36 -0.17 1.47
N LEU A 179 -19.21 0.81 1.17
CA LEU A 179 -20.42 1.11 1.96
C LEU A 179 -21.74 0.70 1.30
N GLY A 180 -21.67 -0.10 0.23
CA GLY A 180 -22.85 -0.68 -0.42
C GLY A 180 -23.87 0.37 -0.85
N VAL A 181 -25.10 0.24 -0.35
CA VAL A 181 -26.23 1.14 -0.67
C VAL A 181 -26.01 2.61 -0.29
N LEU A 182 -24.97 2.90 0.50
CA LEU A 182 -24.63 4.27 0.90
C LEU A 182 -23.76 5.00 -0.14
N GLU A 183 -23.32 4.32 -1.20
CA GLU A 183 -22.60 4.96 -2.30
C GLU A 183 -23.40 6.15 -2.86
N GLY A 184 -22.73 7.29 -3.04
CA GLY A 184 -23.34 8.52 -3.54
C GLY A 184 -24.23 9.28 -2.54
N ARG A 185 -24.42 8.77 -1.31
CA ARG A 185 -25.14 9.50 -0.24
C ARG A 185 -24.28 10.61 0.37
N ASP A 186 -24.91 11.45 1.18
CA ASP A 186 -24.24 12.48 1.97
C ASP A 186 -23.27 11.87 3.02
N LEU A 187 -22.13 12.53 3.26
CA LEU A 187 -21.14 12.10 4.26
C LEU A 187 -21.74 11.97 5.67
N GLY A 188 -22.84 12.66 5.99
CA GLY A 188 -23.57 12.48 7.24
C GLY A 188 -24.02 11.05 7.49
N ALA A 189 -24.18 10.23 6.45
CA ALA A 189 -24.53 8.81 6.57
C ALA A 189 -23.43 7.97 7.26
N PHE A 190 -22.19 8.45 7.36
CA PHE A 190 -21.15 7.78 8.16
C PHE A 190 -21.54 7.63 9.64
N ALA A 191 -22.36 8.54 10.19
CA ALA A 191 -22.85 8.41 11.56
C ALA A 191 -23.73 7.15 11.74
N GLU A 192 -24.53 6.80 10.73
CA GLU A 192 -25.34 5.57 10.72
C GLU A 192 -24.43 4.32 10.69
N VAL A 193 -23.37 4.37 9.87
CA VAL A 193 -22.38 3.28 9.75
C VAL A 193 -21.67 3.05 11.09
N TYR A 194 -21.13 4.10 11.70
CA TYR A 194 -20.39 3.99 12.95
C TYR A 194 -21.28 3.62 14.14
N ALA A 195 -22.54 4.06 14.16
CA ALA A 195 -23.51 3.58 15.13
C ALA A 195 -23.74 2.07 15.00
N SER A 196 -23.86 1.55 13.77
CA SER A 196 -23.96 0.12 13.51
C SER A 196 -22.68 -0.65 13.91
N ASP A 197 -21.51 -0.13 13.57
CA ASP A 197 -20.21 -0.74 13.89
C ASP A 197 -19.99 -0.87 15.40
N SER A 198 -20.50 0.08 16.19
CA SER A 198 -20.43 0.06 17.65
C SER A 198 -21.18 -1.12 18.28
N ILE A 199 -22.16 -1.68 17.57
CA ILE A 199 -22.93 -2.86 18.02
C ILE A 199 -22.13 -4.13 17.74
N SER A 200 -21.65 -4.31 16.51
CA SER A 200 -20.87 -5.47 16.10
C SER A 200 -19.96 -5.15 14.92
N PRO A 201 -18.68 -5.59 14.95
CA PRO A 201 -17.73 -5.33 13.87
C PRO A 201 -18.01 -6.17 12.61
N ASN A 202 -18.96 -7.10 12.67
CA ASN A 202 -19.33 -7.98 11.55
C ASN A 202 -20.53 -7.46 10.75
N ILE A 203 -21.14 -6.34 11.16
CA ILE A 203 -22.27 -5.79 10.44
C ILE A 203 -21.76 -5.15 9.15
N LYS A 204 -22.36 -5.56 8.02
CA LYS A 204 -22.13 -4.97 6.70
C LYS A 204 -23.27 -3.98 6.42
N PRO A 205 -22.99 -2.82 5.81
CA PRO A 205 -24.03 -2.03 5.17
C PRO A 205 -24.84 -2.88 4.17
N PRO A 206 -26.10 -2.55 3.86
CA PRO A 206 -26.86 -3.27 2.85
C PRO A 206 -26.14 -3.25 1.49
N PRO A 207 -26.18 -4.34 0.72
CA PRO A 207 -25.56 -4.39 -0.61
C PRO A 207 -26.29 -3.47 -1.59
N THR A 208 -25.63 -3.16 -2.70
CA THR A 208 -26.17 -2.41 -3.84
C THR A 208 -25.94 -3.17 -5.15
N SER A 209 -26.60 -2.74 -6.23
CA SER A 209 -26.52 -3.38 -7.55
C SER A 209 -25.47 -2.78 -8.49
N ASP A 210 -24.82 -1.69 -8.11
CA ASP A 210 -23.84 -0.97 -8.95
C ASP A 210 -22.41 -1.52 -8.88
N GLY A 211 -22.22 -2.62 -8.13
CA GLY A 211 -20.91 -3.25 -7.92
C GLY A 211 -20.11 -2.68 -6.75
N THR A 212 -20.62 -1.70 -6.00
CA THR A 212 -19.96 -1.21 -4.79
C THR A 212 -19.95 -2.31 -3.71
N PRO A 213 -18.77 -2.69 -3.18
CA PRO A 213 -18.69 -3.63 -2.07
C PRO A 213 -19.41 -3.12 -0.83
N ASN A 214 -19.83 -4.01 0.06
CA ASN A 214 -20.39 -3.68 1.37
C ASN A 214 -19.60 -4.41 2.46
N GLU A 215 -18.62 -3.72 3.03
CA GLU A 215 -17.66 -4.28 3.97
C GLU A 215 -18.05 -3.97 5.41
N SER A 216 -17.89 -4.96 6.27
CA SER A 216 -17.88 -4.79 7.73
C SER A 216 -16.51 -4.34 8.21
N VAL A 217 -16.43 -3.85 9.44
CA VAL A 217 -15.16 -3.55 10.12
C VAL A 217 -14.24 -4.76 10.11
N PHE A 218 -14.79 -5.96 10.30
CA PHE A 218 -14.01 -7.20 10.32
C PHE A 218 -13.46 -7.58 8.93
N ASP A 219 -14.20 -7.32 7.84
CA ASP A 219 -13.69 -7.53 6.48
C ASP A 219 -12.47 -6.64 6.22
N VAL A 220 -12.54 -5.35 6.59
CA VAL A 220 -11.43 -4.40 6.47
C VAL A 220 -10.25 -4.84 7.34
N TYR A 221 -10.52 -5.25 8.58
CA TYR A 221 -9.51 -5.76 9.51
C TYR A 221 -8.70 -6.94 8.93
N VAL A 222 -9.37 -7.88 8.26
CA VAL A 222 -8.70 -9.02 7.60
C VAL A 222 -7.74 -8.52 6.52
N ARG A 223 -8.18 -7.63 5.63
CA ARG A 223 -7.32 -7.16 4.53
C ARG A 223 -6.16 -6.27 4.99
N VAL A 224 -6.35 -5.40 5.98
CA VAL A 224 -5.22 -4.62 6.53
C VAL A 224 -4.24 -5.50 7.31
N THR A 225 -4.71 -6.60 7.91
CA THR A 225 -3.82 -7.62 8.53
C THR A 225 -3.00 -8.36 7.46
N GLN A 226 -3.60 -8.65 6.31
CA GLN A 226 -2.89 -9.23 5.15
C GLN A 226 -1.86 -8.26 4.58
N LEU A 227 -2.18 -6.97 4.48
CA LEU A 227 -1.20 -5.93 4.13
C LEU A 227 -0.02 -5.95 5.11
N MET A 228 -0.29 -5.93 6.42
CA MET A 228 0.79 -6.00 7.41
C MET A 228 1.62 -7.28 7.28
N SER A 229 0.99 -8.42 6.95
CA SER A 229 1.72 -9.66 6.67
C SER A 229 2.70 -9.49 5.51
N ILE A 230 2.30 -8.80 4.44
CA ILE A 230 3.17 -8.51 3.29
C ILE A 230 4.31 -7.58 3.72
N LEU A 231 4.00 -6.46 4.38
CA LEU A 231 5.00 -5.46 4.75
C LEU A 231 6.02 -6.02 5.74
N GLU A 232 5.56 -6.79 6.73
CA GLU A 232 6.41 -7.43 7.74
C GLU A 232 7.12 -8.69 7.22
N THR A 233 6.87 -9.17 6.00
CA THR A 233 7.65 -10.28 5.41
C THR A 233 8.60 -9.80 4.33
N GLN A 234 8.22 -8.77 3.56
CA GLN A 234 9.03 -8.21 2.48
C GLN A 234 10.12 -7.26 2.98
N TYR A 235 9.85 -6.52 4.06
CA TYR A 235 10.77 -5.52 4.60
C TYR A 235 11.26 -5.88 6.00
N SER A 236 12.44 -5.36 6.36
CA SER A 236 13.01 -5.55 7.69
C SER A 236 13.86 -4.35 8.10
N GLY A 237 13.52 -3.71 9.22
CA GLY A 237 14.21 -2.53 9.72
C GLY A 237 13.95 -1.27 8.90
N GLU A 238 12.96 -1.30 8.00
CA GLU A 238 12.63 -0.19 7.11
C GLU A 238 11.64 0.77 7.76
N THR A 239 11.52 1.97 7.19
CA THR A 239 10.42 2.89 7.50
C THR A 239 9.39 2.86 6.37
N ILE A 240 8.13 2.65 6.72
CA ILE A 240 7.02 2.46 5.79
C ILE A 240 5.93 3.49 6.09
N VAL A 241 5.57 4.28 5.07
CA VAL A 241 4.47 5.24 5.12
C VAL A 241 3.28 4.64 4.38
N ILE A 242 2.23 4.28 5.11
CA ILE A 242 0.98 3.75 4.55
C ILE A 242 0.05 4.94 4.27
N VAL A 243 -0.36 5.12 3.01
CA VAL A 243 -1.25 6.21 2.60
C VAL A 243 -2.60 5.64 2.18
N SER A 244 -3.62 5.90 2.99
CA SER A 244 -4.97 5.39 2.77
C SER A 244 -5.93 6.50 2.32
N PRO A 245 -6.93 6.19 1.46
CA PRO A 245 -7.92 7.15 1.03
C PRO A 245 -8.78 7.66 2.19
N ASP A 246 -9.17 6.77 3.08
CA ASP A 246 -10.18 6.99 4.11
C ASP A 246 -9.63 6.71 5.51
N SER A 247 -10.47 6.99 6.51
CA SER A 247 -10.14 6.78 7.91
C SER A 247 -10.25 5.32 8.34
N ASP A 248 -11.18 4.55 7.76
CA ASP A 248 -11.55 3.22 8.25
C ASP A 248 -10.37 2.26 8.17
N ASN A 249 -9.67 2.19 7.04
CA ASN A 249 -8.44 1.41 6.89
C ASN A 249 -7.42 1.64 8.03
N LEU A 250 -7.11 2.91 8.30
CA LEU A 250 -6.07 3.28 9.26
C LEU A 250 -6.52 3.10 10.70
N SER A 251 -7.76 3.49 11.00
CA SER A 251 -8.33 3.38 12.34
C SER A 251 -8.54 1.93 12.77
N ILE A 252 -8.98 1.07 11.84
CA ILE A 252 -9.15 -0.37 12.06
C ILE A 252 -7.78 -1.07 12.16
N LEU A 253 -6.81 -0.69 11.32
CA LEU A 253 -5.43 -1.15 11.45
C LEU A 253 -4.87 -0.77 12.83
N GLN A 254 -5.03 0.48 13.25
CA GLN A 254 -4.55 0.96 14.53
C GLN A 254 -5.24 0.25 15.71
N ALA A 255 -6.56 0.02 15.65
CA ALA A 255 -7.28 -0.78 16.64
C ALA A 255 -6.72 -2.20 16.75
N GLY A 256 -6.46 -2.85 15.60
CA GLY A 256 -5.85 -4.17 15.51
C GLY A 256 -4.46 -4.24 16.12
N LEU A 257 -3.60 -3.28 15.80
CA LEU A 257 -2.24 -3.19 16.34
C LEU A 257 -2.23 -2.98 17.85
N LEU A 258 -3.15 -2.16 18.38
CA LEU A 258 -3.27 -1.86 19.80
C LEU A 258 -4.06 -2.91 20.58
N GLY A 259 -4.68 -3.89 19.90
CA GLY A 259 -5.56 -4.88 20.54
C GLY A 259 -6.82 -4.26 21.15
N VAL A 260 -7.26 -3.11 20.64
CA VAL A 260 -8.50 -2.45 21.05
C VAL A 260 -9.69 -3.13 20.37
N ASP A 261 -10.84 -3.13 21.04
CA ASP A 261 -12.10 -3.62 20.47
C ASP A 261 -12.40 -2.91 19.14
N LEU A 262 -12.55 -3.68 18.06
CA LEU A 262 -12.82 -3.16 16.71
C LEU A 262 -14.10 -2.32 16.64
N ARG A 263 -15.07 -2.52 17.52
CA ARG A 263 -16.29 -1.69 17.63
C ARG A 263 -15.98 -0.23 18.00
N ARG A 264 -14.78 0.03 18.49
CA ARG A 264 -14.29 1.36 18.89
C ARG A 264 -13.27 1.95 17.93
N HIS A 265 -13.13 1.40 16.71
CA HIS A 265 -12.16 1.91 15.75
C HIS A 265 -12.38 3.41 15.45
N TRP A 266 -13.62 3.90 15.48
CA TRP A 266 -13.94 5.32 15.23
C TRP A 266 -13.32 6.30 16.24
N ASP A 267 -13.00 5.84 17.47
CA ASP A 267 -12.23 6.63 18.46
C ASP A 267 -10.81 6.95 17.95
N LEU A 268 -10.33 6.15 17.00
CA LEU A 268 -9.03 6.26 16.33
C LEU A 268 -9.17 6.83 14.92
N SER A 269 -10.29 7.47 14.58
CA SER A 269 -10.52 8.06 13.26
C SER A 269 -9.46 9.09 12.89
N PHE A 270 -9.13 9.17 11.59
CA PHE A 270 -8.15 10.10 11.04
C PHE A 270 -8.87 11.25 10.33
N GLY A 271 -8.42 12.48 10.53
CA GLY A 271 -8.82 13.63 9.70
C GLY A 271 -8.09 13.65 8.34
N PRO A 272 -8.61 14.34 7.32
CA PRO A 272 -7.93 14.44 6.02
C PRO A 272 -6.54 15.10 6.16
N GLY A 273 -5.50 14.44 5.65
CA GLY A 273 -4.10 14.86 5.79
C GLY A 273 -3.50 14.60 7.18
N GLU A 274 -4.16 13.87 8.05
CA GLU A 274 -3.58 13.48 9.33
C GLU A 274 -2.50 12.42 9.15
N VAL A 275 -1.43 12.54 9.95
CA VAL A 275 -0.35 11.55 10.07
C VAL A 275 -0.19 11.10 11.52
N ARG A 276 0.02 9.79 11.72
CA ARG A 276 0.38 9.22 13.02
C ARG A 276 1.56 8.27 12.90
N PHE A 277 2.46 8.32 13.87
CA PHE A 277 3.48 7.29 14.05
C PHE A 277 2.91 6.14 14.87
N VAL A 278 3.14 4.90 14.43
CA VAL A 278 2.82 3.70 15.22
C VAL A 278 3.94 3.48 16.23
N ASP A 279 3.68 3.85 17.49
CA ASP A 279 4.63 3.61 18.58
C ASP A 279 4.63 2.13 18.97
N PRO A 280 5.75 1.40 18.81
CA PRO A 280 5.83 0.00 19.20
C PRO A 280 5.58 -0.23 20.70
N GLN A 281 5.81 0.77 21.56
CA GLN A 281 5.55 0.66 23.01
C GLN A 281 4.06 0.68 23.35
N SER A 282 3.22 1.20 22.45
CA SER A 282 1.77 1.22 22.62
C SER A 282 1.10 -0.12 22.29
N ILE A 283 1.83 -1.04 21.64
CA ILE A 283 1.35 -2.36 21.27
C ILE A 283 1.36 -3.27 22.50
N PRO A 284 0.24 -3.91 22.87
CA PRO A 284 0.17 -4.74 24.06
C PRO A 284 1.14 -5.92 23.94
N THR A 285 1.78 -6.27 25.05
CA THR A 285 2.66 -7.44 25.10
C THR A 285 1.86 -8.69 24.75
N TYR A 286 2.27 -9.38 23.68
CA TYR A 286 1.65 -10.62 23.26
C TYR A 286 1.61 -11.63 24.40
N LYS A 287 0.40 -12.00 24.82
CA LYS A 287 0.19 -13.14 25.70
C LYS A 287 0.14 -14.36 24.79
N MET A 288 1.20 -15.16 24.80
CA MET A 288 1.19 -16.43 24.12
C MET A 288 -0.08 -17.18 24.55
N PRO A 289 -1.02 -17.48 23.63
CA PRO A 289 -2.17 -18.29 23.97
C PRO A 289 -1.57 -19.56 24.55
N ALA A 290 -2.09 -20.04 25.68
CA ALA A 290 -1.70 -21.32 26.24
C ALA A 290 -1.82 -22.29 25.07
N SER A 291 -0.68 -22.67 24.49
CA SER A 291 -0.71 -23.47 23.29
C SER A 291 -1.51 -24.67 23.70
N ALA A 292 -2.60 -24.94 22.99
CA ALA A 292 -3.11 -26.28 22.94
C ALA A 292 -1.99 -27.07 22.25
N VAL A 293 -0.92 -27.37 23.00
CA VAL A 293 -0.14 -28.57 22.82
C VAL A 293 -1.23 -29.61 22.83
N TYR A 294 -1.67 -30.00 21.64
CA TYR A 294 -2.41 -31.21 21.47
C TYR A 294 -1.50 -32.24 22.12
N LYS A 295 -1.83 -32.64 23.35
CA LYS A 295 -1.07 -33.66 24.10
C LYS A 295 -1.27 -35.03 23.45
N CYS A 296 -1.60 -35.08 22.16
CA CYS A 296 -1.65 -36.31 21.41
C CYS A 296 -0.24 -36.73 21.09
N LYS A 297 0.32 -37.54 21.98
CA LYS A 297 1.62 -38.16 21.77
C LYS A 297 1.57 -39.26 20.68
N ASN A 298 0.38 -39.68 20.23
CA ASN A 298 0.22 -40.79 19.28
C ASN A 298 -1.05 -40.68 18.38
N PRO A 299 -1.00 -39.90 17.28
CA PRO A 299 -2.08 -39.91 16.27
C PRO A 299 -2.14 -41.29 15.57
N PRO A 300 -3.34 -41.81 15.21
CA PRO A 300 -4.65 -41.14 15.16
C PRO A 300 -5.53 -41.32 16.42
N SER A 301 -5.11 -42.11 17.40
CA SER A 301 -5.86 -42.35 18.64
C SER A 301 -5.44 -41.38 19.73
N CYS A 302 -5.90 -40.15 19.60
CA CYS A 302 -5.82 -39.14 20.64
C CYS A 302 -7.07 -39.25 21.54
N THR A 303 -7.01 -40.04 22.61
CA THR A 303 -7.97 -39.94 23.74
C THR A 303 -7.48 -38.96 24.78
#